data_AF-A0A3R6CNP3-F1
#
_entry.id   AF-A0A3R6CNP3-F1
#
_cell.length_a   1.000
_cell.length_b   1.000
_cell.length_c   1.000
_cell.angle_alpha   90.00
_cell.angle_beta   90.00
_cell.angle_gamma   90.00
#
_symmetry.space_group_name_H-M   'P 1'
#
loop_
_entity.id
_entity.type
_entity.pdbx_description
1 polymer ?
#
loop_
_entity_poly.entity_id
_entity_poly.type
_entity_poly.pdbx_seq_one_letter_code
_entity_poly.pdbx_strand_id
1 'polypeptide(L)'
;METENVKDSRVHQGANVGKIRRYEGMKQITLANELGVSQQFVSQLEQQKVIGKDYMEKIASILKVAPEVIENMEETPISVVIENNNFENGSNNSGIGYVNENEVNDNRIIHPVEKIIELTKENASLYERMMANEKEKVALLEKLLNEKK
;
A
#
# COMPACT_ATOMS: atom_id res chain seq x y z
N MET A 1 12.56 -4.85 -46.75
CA MET A 1 13.14 -4.56 -45.43
C MET A 1 11.97 -4.47 -44.47
N GLU A 2 11.71 -5.56 -43.76
CA GLU A 2 10.68 -5.61 -42.73
C GLU A 2 11.10 -4.66 -41.62
N THR A 3 10.21 -3.73 -41.28
CA THR A 3 10.43 -2.74 -40.24
C THR A 3 10.43 -3.46 -38.89
N GLU A 4 11.61 -3.66 -38.30
CA GLU A 4 11.75 -4.07 -36.91
C GLU A 4 10.99 -3.05 -36.05
N ASN A 5 9.85 -3.50 -35.54
CA ASN A 5 8.96 -2.78 -34.67
C ASN A 5 9.71 -2.55 -33.36
N VAL A 6 10.34 -1.38 -33.22
CA VAL A 6 10.88 -0.88 -31.97
C VAL A 6 9.69 -0.63 -31.05
N LYS A 7 9.19 -1.70 -30.45
CA LYS A 7 8.15 -1.68 -29.43
C LYS A 7 8.83 -1.15 -28.17
N ASP A 8 8.85 0.17 -28.04
CA ASP A 8 9.28 0.90 -26.85
C ASP A 8 8.33 0.54 -25.71
N SER A 9 8.55 -0.66 -25.15
CA SER A 9 7.74 -1.17 -24.08
C SER A 9 8.36 -0.66 -22.78
N ARG A 10 7.57 0.08 -22.00
CA ARG A 10 7.86 0.41 -20.60
C ARG A 10 7.87 -0.85 -19.72
N VAL A 11 8.04 -2.03 -20.30
CA VAL A 11 7.98 -3.33 -19.63
C VAL A 11 9.34 -3.62 -19.01
N HIS A 12 9.32 -3.99 -17.74
CA HIS A 12 10.50 -4.43 -17.02
C HIS A 12 10.54 -5.97 -17.02
N GLN A 13 11.34 -6.53 -17.92
CA GLN A 13 11.44 -7.98 -18.12
C GLN A 13 11.95 -8.71 -16.86
N GLY A 14 12.94 -8.16 -16.15
CA GLY A 14 13.41 -8.72 -14.88
C GLY A 14 12.32 -8.83 -13.80
N ALA A 15 11.56 -7.75 -13.57
CA ALA A 15 10.45 -7.73 -12.63
C ALA A 15 9.37 -8.75 -13.03
N ASN A 16 9.13 -8.94 -14.32
CA ASN A 16 8.22 -9.95 -14.86
C ASN A 16 8.68 -11.38 -14.54
N VAL A 17 9.97 -11.68 -14.73
CA VAL A 17 10.56 -12.95 -14.30
C VAL A 17 10.34 -13.18 -12.81
N GLY A 18 10.60 -12.16 -11.97
CA GLY A 18 10.38 -12.25 -10.52
C GLY A 18 8.91 -12.43 -10.11
N LYS A 19 7.96 -11.88 -10.87
CA LYS A 19 6.51 -12.11 -10.66
C LYS A 19 6.12 -13.53 -11.01
N ILE A 20 6.45 -14.00 -12.22
CA ILE A 20 6.13 -15.35 -12.70
C ILE A 20 6.76 -16.39 -11.79
N ARG A 21 8.02 -16.20 -11.39
CA ARG A 21 8.69 -17.07 -10.43
C ARG A 21 7.92 -17.21 -9.11
N ARG A 22 7.35 -16.11 -8.60
CA ARG A 22 6.51 -16.12 -7.38
C ARG A 22 5.18 -16.82 -7.60
N TYR A 23 4.55 -16.64 -8.77
CA TYR A 23 3.33 -17.35 -9.13
C TYR A 23 3.54 -18.87 -9.22
N GLU A 24 4.67 -19.31 -9.78
CA GLU A 24 5.09 -20.72 -9.83
C GLU A 24 5.59 -21.26 -8.48
N GLY A 25 5.60 -20.44 -7.41
CA GLY A 25 6.06 -20.86 -6.08
C GLY A 25 7.56 -21.17 -5.99
N MET A 26 8.36 -20.71 -6.96
CA MET A 26 9.78 -21.04 -7.06
C MET A 26 10.65 -20.05 -6.25
N LYS A 27 11.56 -20.57 -5.42
CA LYS A 27 12.53 -19.73 -4.72
C LYS A 27 13.61 -19.25 -5.68
N GLN A 28 14.18 -18.08 -5.41
CA GLN A 28 15.24 -17.51 -6.24
C GLN A 28 16.48 -18.42 -6.32
N ILE A 29 16.80 -19.11 -5.22
CA ILE A 29 17.89 -20.11 -5.19
C ILE A 29 17.60 -21.32 -6.07
N THR A 30 16.33 -21.73 -6.18
CA THR A 30 15.92 -22.84 -7.05
C THR A 30 16.10 -22.45 -8.50
N LEU A 31 15.64 -21.26 -8.90
CA LEU A 31 15.86 -20.75 -10.26
C LEU A 31 17.35 -20.62 -10.59
N ALA A 32 18.16 -20.16 -9.63
CA ALA A 32 19.61 -20.05 -9.78
C ALA A 32 20.27 -21.41 -10.03
N ASN A 33 19.86 -22.44 -9.27
CA ASN A 33 20.36 -23.80 -9.42
C ASN A 33 20.02 -24.38 -10.80
N GLU A 34 18.80 -24.20 -11.28
CA GLU A 34 18.37 -24.66 -12.61
C GLU A 34 19.10 -23.93 -13.76
N LEU A 35 19.41 -22.65 -13.57
CA LEU A 35 20.19 -21.85 -14.52
C LEU A 35 21.71 -22.11 -14.43
N GLY A 36 22.18 -22.79 -13.38
CA GLY A 36 23.61 -23.00 -13.12
C GLY A 36 24.37 -21.72 -12.75
N VAL A 37 23.68 -20.75 -12.15
CA VAL A 37 24.22 -19.43 -11.77
C VAL A 37 24.08 -19.18 -10.27
N SER A 38 24.70 -18.12 -9.77
CA SER A 38 24.55 -17.73 -8.37
C SER A 38 23.18 -17.08 -8.09
N GLN A 39 22.69 -17.18 -6.86
CA GLN A 39 21.44 -16.53 -6.45
C GLN A 39 21.53 -15.00 -6.57
N GLN A 40 22.72 -14.42 -6.35
CA GLN A 40 22.97 -12.99 -6.56
C GLN A 40 22.83 -12.61 -8.04
N PHE A 41 23.29 -13.46 -8.96
CA PHE A 41 23.14 -13.22 -10.40
C PHE A 41 21.66 -13.21 -10.82
N VAL A 42 20.85 -14.15 -10.30
CA VAL A 42 19.39 -14.12 -10.53
C VAL A 42 18.75 -12.85 -9.96
N SER A 43 19.22 -12.37 -8.81
CA SER A 43 18.75 -11.09 -8.25
C SER A 43 19.08 -9.89 -9.13
N GLN A 44 20.27 -9.88 -9.73
CA GLN A 44 20.65 -8.84 -10.67
C GLN A 44 19.78 -8.94 -11.93
N LEU A 45 19.54 -10.15 -12.43
CA LEU A 45 18.72 -10.40 -13.61
C LEU A 45 17.26 -9.93 -13.40
N GLU A 46 16.67 -10.18 -12.23
CA GLU A 46 15.33 -9.70 -11.87
C GLU A 46 15.25 -8.16 -11.77
N GLN A 47 16.37 -7.46 -11.56
CA GLN A 47 16.46 -6.00 -11.52
C GLN A 47 16.76 -5.37 -12.89
N GLN A 48 17.07 -6.18 -13.91
CA GLN A 48 17.35 -5.68 -15.25
C GLN A 48 16.06 -5.44 -16.03
N LYS A 49 15.95 -4.24 -16.63
CA LYS A 49 14.81 -3.88 -17.48
C LYS A 49 14.69 -4.79 -18.71
N VAL A 50 15.83 -5.16 -19.29
CA VAL A 50 15.94 -6.04 -20.46
C VAL A 50 16.88 -7.18 -20.14
N ILE A 51 16.46 -8.41 -20.45
CA ILE A 51 17.25 -9.64 -20.28
C ILE A 51 17.74 -10.09 -21.66
N GLY A 52 18.95 -10.63 -21.75
CA GLY A 52 19.47 -11.19 -23.00
C GLY A 52 18.66 -12.40 -23.47
N LYS A 53 18.44 -12.53 -24.79
CA LYS A 53 17.61 -13.59 -25.40
C LYS A 53 17.97 -15.01 -24.92
N ASP A 54 19.26 -15.32 -24.84
CA ASP A 54 19.75 -16.62 -24.37
C ASP A 54 19.29 -16.97 -22.94
N TYR A 55 19.20 -15.96 -22.06
CA TYR A 55 18.70 -16.15 -20.70
C TYR A 55 17.17 -16.14 -20.67
N MET A 56 16.53 -15.31 -21.49
CA MET A 56 15.08 -15.26 -21.61
C MET A 56 14.50 -16.63 -21.95
N GLU A 57 15.03 -17.30 -22.98
CA GLU A 57 14.55 -18.62 -23.42
C GLU A 57 14.73 -19.69 -22.33
N LYS A 58 15.88 -19.68 -21.65
CA LYS A 58 16.18 -20.62 -20.56
C LYS A 58 15.24 -20.41 -19.37
N ILE A 59 15.05 -19.15 -18.96
CA ILE A 59 14.16 -18.79 -17.85
C ILE A 59 12.72 -19.15 -18.19
N ALA A 60 12.25 -18.82 -19.40
CA ALA A 60 10.93 -19.16 -19.88
C ALA A 60 10.69 -20.69 -19.86
N SER A 61 11.69 -21.46 -20.30
CA SER A 61 11.65 -22.92 -20.27
C SER A 61 11.56 -23.49 -18.85
N ILE A 62 12.34 -22.95 -17.91
CA ILE A 62 12.34 -23.37 -16.49
C ILE A 62 11.02 -23.01 -15.82
N LEU A 63 10.50 -21.81 -16.09
CA LEU A 63 9.24 -21.31 -15.54
C LEU A 63 8.00 -21.84 -16.30
N LYS A 64 8.19 -22.67 -17.34
CA LYS A 64 7.13 -23.27 -18.17
C LYS A 64 6.17 -22.24 -18.79
N VAL A 65 6.71 -21.09 -19.18
CA VAL A 65 5.98 -20.01 -19.85
C VAL A 65 6.59 -19.72 -21.22
N ALA A 66 5.83 -19.11 -22.12
CA ALA A 66 6.38 -18.66 -23.39
C ALA A 66 7.25 -17.39 -23.18
N PRO A 67 8.38 -17.23 -23.89
CA PRO A 67 9.21 -16.03 -23.80
C PRO A 67 8.43 -14.73 -24.04
N GLU A 68 7.45 -14.77 -24.96
CA GLU A 68 6.64 -13.59 -25.27
C GLU A 68 5.81 -13.11 -24.08
N VAL A 69 5.47 -14.00 -23.13
CA VAL A 69 4.74 -13.64 -21.92
C VAL A 69 5.60 -12.76 -21.02
N ILE A 70 6.87 -13.11 -20.83
CA ILE A 70 7.79 -12.32 -20.00
C ILE A 70 8.07 -10.96 -20.67
N GLU A 71 8.17 -10.94 -22.00
CA GLU A 71 8.45 -9.73 -22.79
C GLU A 71 7.27 -8.76 -22.89
N ASN A 72 6.04 -9.27 -23.00
CA ASN A 72 4.84 -8.45 -23.22
C ASN A 72 3.99 -8.24 -21.97
N MET A 73 4.34 -8.84 -20.82
CA MET A 73 3.58 -8.64 -19.58
C MET A 73 3.73 -7.19 -19.11
N GLU A 74 2.65 -6.41 -19.24
CA GLU A 74 2.63 -5.03 -18.76
C GLU A 74 2.73 -4.98 -17.23
N GLU A 75 3.42 -3.98 -16.71
CA GLU A 75 3.37 -3.71 -15.28
C GLU A 75 1.94 -3.34 -14.91
N THR A 76 1.25 -4.27 -14.26
CA THR A 76 0.08 -3.92 -13.43
C THR A 76 0.49 -2.75 -12.54
N PRO A 77 -0.25 -1.63 -12.52
CA PRO A 77 0.12 -0.46 -11.74
C PRO A 77 0.46 -0.92 -10.33
N ILE A 78 1.66 -0.56 -9.90
CA ILE A 78 2.27 -0.94 -8.61
C ILE A 78 1.15 -0.88 -7.58
N SER A 79 0.73 -2.03 -7.06
CA SER A 79 -0.14 -2.05 -5.90
C SER A 79 0.64 -1.29 -4.84
N VAL A 80 0.21 -0.07 -4.54
CA VAL A 80 0.82 0.73 -3.49
C VAL A 80 0.46 0.03 -2.19
N VAL A 81 1.38 -0.80 -1.69
CA VAL A 81 1.28 -1.36 -0.35
C VAL A 81 1.71 -0.23 0.59
N ILE A 82 0.74 0.56 1.03
CA ILE A 82 0.95 1.53 2.11
C ILE A 82 1.00 0.73 3.41
N GLU A 83 2.20 0.31 3.80
CA GLU A 83 2.43 -0.25 5.13
C GLU A 83 2.43 0.89 6.16
N ASN A 84 1.24 1.36 6.54
CA ASN A 84 1.06 2.26 7.68
C ASN A 84 1.30 1.48 8.99
N ASN A 85 2.55 1.12 9.27
CA ASN A 85 2.95 0.45 10.50
C ASN A 85 3.69 1.36 11.50
N ASN A 86 3.89 2.64 11.18
CA ASN A 86 4.60 3.56 12.09
C ASN A 86 3.65 4.57 12.72
N PHE A 87 3.02 4.17 13.83
CA PHE A 87 2.26 5.05 14.72
C PHE A 87 3.18 5.86 15.66
N GLU A 88 4.34 6.30 15.18
CA GLU A 88 5.24 7.12 15.98
C GLU A 88 4.98 8.61 15.73
N ASN A 89 4.62 9.31 16.82
CA ASN A 89 4.51 10.76 16.88
C ASN A 89 5.84 11.40 16.42
N GLY A 90 5.84 11.99 15.23
CA GLY A 90 6.98 12.75 14.69
C GLY A 90 7.53 12.26 13.36
N SER A 91 6.97 11.20 12.76
CA SER A 91 7.30 10.87 11.38
C SER A 91 6.67 11.90 10.45
N ASN A 92 7.47 12.88 10.01
CA ASN A 92 7.15 13.68 8.85
C ASN A 92 6.95 12.70 7.68
N ASN A 93 5.70 12.49 7.31
CA ASN A 93 5.35 11.89 6.03
C ASN A 93 5.75 12.91 4.95
N SER A 94 7.05 13.01 4.68
CA SER A 94 7.55 13.49 3.41
C SER A 94 7.25 12.37 2.43
N GLY A 95 5.97 12.25 2.09
CA GLY A 95 5.54 11.40 1.01
C GLY A 95 6.37 11.81 -0.18
N ILE A 96 7.10 10.86 -0.76
CA ILE A 96 7.73 11.02 -2.06
C ILE A 96 6.61 11.07 -3.09
N GLY A 97 5.83 12.15 -3.05
CA GLY A 97 5.09 12.69 -4.16
C GLY A 97 5.99 13.76 -4.75
N TYR A 98 6.09 13.80 -6.07
CA TYR A 98 6.70 14.90 -6.78
C TYR A 98 5.97 16.20 -6.41
N VAL A 99 6.45 16.91 -5.38
CA VAL A 99 5.89 18.19 -4.97
C VAL A 99 6.52 19.23 -5.88
N ASN A 100 5.73 19.73 -6.84
CA ASN A 100 6.03 20.98 -7.52
C ASN A 100 6.26 22.06 -6.46
N GLU A 101 7.32 22.85 -6.65
CA GLU A 101 8.00 23.66 -5.65
C GLU A 101 7.19 24.86 -5.09
N ASN A 102 5.86 24.90 -5.25
CA ASN A 102 5.03 26.07 -4.93
C ASN A 102 3.70 25.79 -4.20
N GLU A 103 3.42 24.56 -3.76
CA GLU A 103 2.23 24.31 -2.94
C GLU A 103 2.60 24.10 -1.47
N VAL A 104 2.33 25.14 -0.67
CA VAL A 104 2.28 25.04 0.79
C VAL A 104 1.07 24.16 1.13
N ASN A 105 1.29 22.85 1.14
CA ASN A 105 0.33 21.91 1.70
C ASN A 105 0.24 22.17 3.20
N ASP A 106 -0.83 22.83 3.64
CA ASP A 106 -1.32 22.81 5.03
C ASP A 106 -1.83 21.39 5.33
N ASN A 107 -0.91 20.41 5.27
CA ASN A 107 -1.14 19.04 5.69
C ASN A 107 -1.18 19.04 7.22
N ARG A 108 -2.28 19.56 7.79
CA ARG A 108 -2.69 19.12 9.13
C ARG A 108 -2.89 17.61 9.04
N ILE A 109 -1.93 16.86 9.54
CA ILE A 109 -2.03 15.41 9.69
C ILE A 109 -3.14 15.18 10.71
N ILE A 110 -4.38 15.01 10.24
CA ILE A 110 -5.50 14.64 11.11
C ILE A 110 -5.32 13.18 11.45
N HIS A 111 -4.73 12.91 12.61
CA HIS A 111 -4.56 11.55 13.07
C HIS A 111 -5.93 11.00 13.53
N PRO A 112 -6.42 9.88 12.98
CA PRO A 112 -7.76 9.38 13.29
C PRO A 112 -7.96 9.08 14.79
N VAL A 113 -6.90 8.67 15.49
CA VAL A 113 -6.92 8.45 16.95
C VAL A 113 -7.14 9.75 17.71
N GLU A 114 -6.54 10.85 17.29
CA GLU A 114 -6.72 12.16 17.94
C GLU A 114 -8.17 12.62 17.78
N LYS A 115 -8.77 12.41 16.61
CA LYS A 115 -10.19 12.70 16.37
C LYS A 115 -11.12 11.84 17.22
N ILE A 116 -10.79 10.56 17.40
CA ILE A 116 -11.55 9.66 18.28
C ILE A 116 -11.48 10.12 19.74
N ILE A 117 -10.32 10.55 20.22
CA ILE A 117 -10.15 11.07 21.58
C ILE A 117 -10.98 12.35 21.78
N GLU A 118 -10.96 13.27 20.82
CA GLU A 118 -11.77 14.49 20.84
C GLU A 118 -13.27 14.17 20.94
N LEU A 119 -13.77 13.31 20.05
CA LEU A 119 -15.17 12.88 20.04
C LEU A 119 -15.57 12.20 21.35
N THR A 120 -14.66 11.43 21.97
CA THR A 120 -14.92 10.77 23.25
C THR A 120 -15.07 11.79 24.38
N LYS A 121 -14.26 12.85 24.40
CA LYS A 121 -14.37 13.95 25.37
C LYS A 121 -15.67 14.73 25.19
N GLU A 122 -16.05 15.01 23.95
CA GLU A 122 -17.31 15.70 23.63
C GLU A 122 -18.52 14.87 24.09
N ASN A 123 -18.52 13.56 23.79
CA ASN A 123 -19.55 12.64 24.24
C ASN A 123 -19.67 12.61 25.77
N ALA A 124 -18.55 12.54 26.50
CA ALA A 124 -18.57 12.57 27.97
C ALA A 124 -19.22 13.85 28.51
N SER A 125 -18.87 15.02 27.95
CA SER A 125 -19.47 16.30 28.35
C SER A 125 -20.97 16.37 28.04
N LEU A 126 -21.41 15.81 26.91
CA LEU A 126 -22.83 15.72 26.56
C LEU A 126 -23.60 14.83 27.56
N TYR A 127 -23.02 13.69 27.96
CA TYR A 127 -23.64 12.82 28.96
C TYR A 127 -23.78 13.49 30.33
N GLU A 128 -22.78 14.26 30.77
CA GLU A 128 -22.87 15.03 32.02
C GLU A 128 -24.00 16.07 31.97
N ARG A 129 -24.14 16.80 30.84
CA ARG A 129 -25.23 17.77 30.65
C ARG A 129 -26.60 17.12 30.60
N MET A 130 -26.71 15.95 29.97
CA MET A 130 -27.96 15.20 29.93
C MET A 130 -28.38 14.74 31.32
N MET A 131 -27.43 14.24 32.11
CA MET A 131 -27.69 13.82 33.50
C MET A 131 -28.11 15.00 34.39
N ALA A 132 -27.53 16.19 34.19
CA ALA A 132 -27.96 17.40 34.89
C ALA A 132 -29.41 17.78 34.52
N ASN A 133 -29.75 17.78 33.24
CA ASN A 133 -31.12 18.04 32.76
C ASN A 133 -32.13 17.02 33.30
N GLU A 134 -31.77 15.75 33.39
CA GLU A 134 -32.64 14.72 33.98
C GLU A 134 -32.91 15.00 35.46
N LYS A 135 -31.86 15.35 36.24
CA LYS A 135 -32.01 15.71 37.66
C LYS A 135 -32.90 16.94 37.85
N GLU A 136 -32.74 17.97 37.03
CA GLU A 136 -33.58 19.17 37.07
C GLU A 136 -35.05 18.86 36.76
N LYS A 137 -35.31 18.04 35.73
CA LYS A 137 -36.67 17.59 35.39
C LYS A 137 -37.29 16.79 36.52
N VAL A 138 -36.56 15.87 37.13
CA VAL A 138 -37.04 15.09 38.28
C VAL A 138 -37.38 16.01 39.45
N ALA A 139 -36.52 16.96 39.79
CA ALA A 139 -36.78 17.92 40.86
C ALA A 139 -38.01 18.79 40.59
N LEU A 140 -38.24 19.19 39.33
CA LEU A 140 -39.45 19.92 38.95
C LEU A 140 -40.72 19.06 39.08
N LEU A 141 -40.65 17.80 38.66
CA LEU A 141 -41.76 16.85 38.79
C LEU A 141 -42.09 16.57 40.26
N GLU A 142 -41.09 16.43 41.13
CA GLU A 142 -41.28 16.27 42.58
C GLU A 142 -41.99 17.49 43.20
N LYS A 143 -41.60 18.71 42.82
CA LYS A 143 -42.28 19.94 43.27
C LYS A 143 -43.75 19.97 42.85
N LEU A 144 -44.02 19.71 41.56
CA LEU A 144 -45.39 19.68 41.04
C LEU A 144 -46.26 18.60 41.69
N LEU A 145 -45.67 17.47 42.07
CA LEU A 145 -46.38 16.40 42.77
C LEU A 145 -46.69 16.78 44.23
N ASN A 146 -45.77 17.48 44.90
CA ASN A 146 -45.97 17.96 46.26
C ASN A 146 -46.98 19.11 46.35
N GLU A 147 -47.08 19.97 45.34
CA GLU A 147 -48.08 21.05 45.26
C GLU A 147 -49.51 20.53 44.98
N LYS A 148 -49.65 19.29 44.49
CA LYS A 148 -50.95 18.64 44.23
C LYS A 148 -51.49 17.80 45.40
N LYS A 149 -50.74 17.69 46.50
CA LYS A 149 -51.19 17.06 47.75
C LYS A 149 -51.74 18.11 48.71
#